data_AF-A0A7X8JEI7-F1
#
_entry.id   AF-A0A7X8JEI7-F1
#
_cell.length_a   1.000
_cell.length_b   1.000
_cell.length_c   1.000
_cell.angle_alpha   90.00
_cell.angle_beta   90.00
_cell.angle_gamma   90.00
#
_symmetry.space_group_name_H-M   'P 1'
#
loop_
_entity.id
_entity.type
_entity.pdbx_description
1 polymer ?
#
loop_
_entity_poly.entity_id
_entity_poly.type
_entity_poly.pdbx_seq_one_letter_code
_entity_poly.pdbx_strand_id
1 'polypeptide(L)'
;MNYTPNDLQNLTFKKQVMGYSEDMVNDVLDKIIEDYSAYIKENVELKDKLALLNEGLQHYKTIEESLQNTLLVAQQTGEDIKKNAYEKADNVIREAEIRAQKLINDANQEVVKIKFEYEDSKKKLHVFKSKCEMLLMSQLELLKQIFEEEE
;
A
#
# COMPACT_ATOMS: atom_id res chain seq x y z
N MET A 1 56.67 -15.05 -10.85
CA MET A 1 57.33 -16.28 -11.36
C MET A 1 58.73 -15.89 -11.80
N ASN A 2 59.73 -16.74 -11.53
CA ASN A 2 61.13 -16.44 -11.85
C ASN A 2 61.56 -16.94 -13.24
N TYR A 3 60.81 -17.89 -13.83
CA TYR A 3 61.04 -18.42 -15.18
C TYR A 3 59.70 -18.71 -15.87
N THR A 4 59.62 -18.40 -17.15
CA THR A 4 58.54 -18.83 -18.07
C THR A 4 58.93 -20.12 -18.79
N PRO A 5 57.97 -20.86 -19.40
CA PRO A 5 58.31 -22.00 -20.25
C PRO A 5 59.36 -21.66 -21.32
N ASN A 6 59.26 -20.47 -21.92
CA ASN A 6 60.24 -19.95 -22.88
C ASN A 6 61.61 -19.68 -22.25
N ASP A 7 61.67 -19.20 -21.00
CA ASP A 7 62.94 -18.97 -20.30
C ASP A 7 63.63 -20.30 -19.96
N LEU A 8 62.87 -21.34 -19.61
CA LEU A 8 63.38 -22.68 -19.35
C LEU A 8 63.94 -23.34 -20.62
N GLN A 9 63.31 -23.11 -21.77
CA GLN A 9 63.75 -23.64 -23.06
C GLN A 9 65.07 -23.03 -23.56
N ASN A 10 65.35 -21.78 -23.18
CA ASN A 10 66.58 -21.06 -23.55
C ASN A 10 67.69 -21.16 -22.49
N LEU A 11 67.50 -21.98 -21.46
CA LEU A 11 68.39 -22.04 -20.31
C LEU A 11 69.62 -22.89 -20.60
N THR A 12 70.82 -22.28 -20.55
CA THR A 12 72.08 -22.98 -20.81
C THR A 12 72.89 -23.18 -19.53
N PHE A 13 73.37 -24.40 -19.28
CA PHE A 13 74.21 -24.71 -18.12
C PHE A 13 75.71 -24.67 -18.47
N LYS A 14 76.54 -24.28 -17.50
CA LYS A 14 78.01 -24.34 -17.64
C LYS A 14 78.49 -25.78 -17.50
N LYS A 15 79.38 -26.22 -18.38
CA LYS A 15 79.99 -27.57 -18.34
C LYS A 15 81.06 -27.65 -17.23
N GLN A 16 81.01 -28.69 -16.40
CA GLN A 16 82.00 -28.99 -15.36
C GLN A 16 82.40 -30.47 -15.45
N VAL A 17 83.66 -30.80 -15.09
CA VAL A 17 84.30 -32.11 -15.31
C VAL A 17 83.60 -33.28 -14.58
N MET A 18 82.80 -33.00 -13.55
CA MET A 18 82.02 -33.99 -12.79
C MET A 18 80.54 -33.57 -12.68
N GLY A 19 79.94 -33.11 -13.78
CA GLY A 19 78.55 -32.66 -13.84
C GLY A 19 77.56 -33.75 -14.28
N TYR A 20 76.26 -33.44 -14.18
CA TYR A 20 75.19 -34.27 -14.75
C TYR A 20 75.26 -34.28 -16.29
N SER A 21 74.73 -35.35 -16.90
CA SER A 21 74.60 -35.45 -18.36
C SER A 21 73.66 -34.37 -18.88
N GLU A 22 74.12 -33.61 -19.88
CA GLU A 22 73.36 -32.55 -20.56
C GLU A 22 72.06 -33.11 -21.16
N ASP A 23 72.12 -34.28 -21.79
CA ASP A 23 70.95 -34.93 -22.41
C ASP A 23 69.89 -35.29 -21.36
N MET A 24 70.30 -35.88 -20.23
CA MET A 24 69.35 -36.21 -19.14
C MET A 24 68.75 -34.96 -18.49
N VAL A 25 69.51 -33.87 -18.39
CA VAL A 25 69.02 -32.60 -17.85
C VAL A 25 68.02 -31.96 -18.81
N ASN A 26 68.31 -31.97 -20.11
CA ASN A 26 67.40 -31.47 -21.15
C ASN A 26 66.10 -32.27 -21.22
N ASP A 27 66.16 -33.61 -21.15
CA ASP A 27 64.96 -34.47 -21.11
C ASP A 27 64.04 -34.15 -19.92
N VAL A 28 64.63 -33.81 -18.76
CA VAL A 28 63.86 -33.40 -17.58
C VAL A 28 63.29 -31.99 -17.76
N LEU A 29 64.06 -31.06 -18.34
CA LEU A 29 63.59 -29.70 -18.62
C LEU A 29 62.44 -29.68 -19.62
N ASP A 30 62.48 -30.51 -20.66
CA ASP A 30 61.40 -30.64 -21.63
C ASP A 30 60.09 -31.09 -20.96
N LYS A 31 60.16 -32.10 -20.07
CA LYS A 31 58.99 -32.54 -19.28
C LYS A 31 58.49 -31.46 -18.33
N ILE A 32 59.39 -30.73 -17.67
CA ILE A 32 59.01 -29.59 -16.82
C ILE A 32 58.33 -28.51 -17.65
N ILE A 33 58.83 -28.19 -18.86
CA ILE A 33 58.22 -27.20 -19.76
C ILE A 33 56.81 -27.64 -20.19
N GLU A 34 56.62 -28.93 -20.49
CA GLU A 34 55.32 -29.51 -20.84
C GLU A 34 54.32 -29.36 -19.68
N ASP A 35 54.67 -29.85 -18.49
CA ASP A 35 53.82 -29.77 -17.30
C ASP A 35 53.51 -28.31 -16.92
N TYR A 36 54.51 -27.43 -17.00
CA TYR A 36 54.37 -26.02 -16.65
C TYR A 36 53.47 -25.28 -17.65
N SER A 37 53.57 -25.61 -18.94
CA SER A 37 52.69 -25.07 -19.98
C SER A 37 51.25 -25.55 -19.79
N ALA A 38 51.05 -26.82 -19.47
CA ALA A 38 49.73 -27.38 -19.14
C ALA A 38 49.12 -26.68 -17.92
N TYR A 39 49.92 -26.48 -16.86
CA TYR A 39 49.48 -25.79 -15.64
C TYR A 39 49.12 -24.32 -15.89
N ILE A 40 49.89 -23.60 -16.71
CA ILE A 40 49.57 -22.22 -17.09
C ILE A 40 48.24 -22.17 -17.85
N LYS A 41 48.03 -23.09 -18.80
CA LYS A 41 46.78 -23.17 -19.55
C LYS A 41 45.58 -23.42 -18.63
N GLU A 42 45.68 -24.41 -17.75
CA GLU A 42 44.63 -24.71 -16.76
C GLU A 42 44.38 -23.50 -15.84
N ASN A 43 45.43 -22.81 -15.40
CA ASN A 43 45.30 -21.62 -14.55
C ASN A 43 44.54 -20.49 -15.25
N VAL A 44 44.77 -20.28 -16.55
CA VAL A 44 44.01 -19.31 -17.35
C VAL A 44 42.56 -19.73 -17.46
N GLU A 45 42.28 -20.99 -17.81
CA GLU A 45 40.90 -21.51 -17.92
C GLU A 45 40.13 -21.41 -16.60
N LEU A 46 40.79 -21.68 -15.46
CA LEU A 46 40.20 -21.54 -14.12
C LEU A 46 39.93 -20.08 -13.77
N LYS A 47 40.84 -19.16 -14.13
CA LYS A 47 40.64 -17.72 -13.93
C LYS A 47 39.46 -17.19 -14.75
N ASP A 48 39.33 -17.63 -16.00
CA ASP A 48 38.21 -17.25 -16.86
C ASP A 48 36.88 -17.77 -16.29
N LYS A 49 36.84 -19.04 -15.84
CA LYS A 49 35.66 -19.58 -15.15
C LYS A 49 35.33 -18.81 -13.89
N LEU A 50 36.32 -18.47 -13.06
CA LEU A 50 36.10 -17.68 -11.85
C LEU A 50 35.56 -16.28 -12.17
N ALA A 51 36.04 -15.64 -13.23
CA ALA A 51 35.53 -14.34 -13.66
C ALA A 51 34.04 -14.43 -14.05
N LEU A 52 33.66 -15.42 -14.86
CA LEU A 52 32.26 -15.65 -15.26
C LEU A 52 31.35 -15.96 -14.06
N LEU A 53 31.80 -16.82 -13.14
CA LEU A 53 31.03 -17.14 -11.94
C LEU A 53 30.85 -15.93 -11.02
N ASN A 54 31.89 -15.11 -10.86
CA ASN A 54 31.81 -13.89 -10.06
C ASN A 54 30.87 -12.86 -10.68
N GLU A 55 30.86 -12.72 -12.01
CA GLU A 55 29.91 -11.85 -12.70
C GLU A 55 28.46 -12.33 -12.49
N GLY A 56 28.22 -13.63 -12.64
CA GLY A 56 26.91 -14.23 -12.34
C GLY A 56 26.47 -14.01 -10.89
N LEU A 57 27.38 -14.21 -9.93
CA LEU A 57 27.11 -13.98 -8.51
C LEU A 57 26.76 -12.50 -8.24
N GLN A 58 27.47 -11.57 -8.87
CA GLN A 58 27.19 -10.15 -8.73
C GLN A 58 25.83 -9.79 -9.30
N HIS A 59 25.45 -10.37 -10.44
CA HIS A 59 24.12 -10.19 -11.02
C HIS A 59 23.01 -10.69 -10.07
N TYR A 60 23.17 -11.89 -9.48
CA TYR A 60 22.19 -12.42 -8.53
C TYR A 60 22.09 -11.58 -7.26
N LYS A 61 23.20 -11.06 -6.73
CA LYS A 61 23.17 -10.13 -5.58
C LYS A 61 22.37 -8.88 -5.88
N THR A 62 22.55 -8.27 -7.06
CA THR A 62 21.78 -7.09 -7.46
C THR A 62 20.28 -7.41 -7.57
N ILE A 63 19.92 -8.58 -8.11
CA ILE A 63 18.52 -9.02 -8.18
C ILE A 63 17.95 -9.23 -6.78
N GLU A 64 18.70 -9.88 -5.89
CA GLU A 64 18.29 -10.13 -4.50
C GLU A 64 18.03 -8.82 -3.76
N GLU A 65 18.94 -7.85 -3.85
CA GLU A 65 18.78 -6.52 -3.26
C GLU A 65 17.55 -5.80 -3.84
N SER A 66 17.35 -5.84 -5.15
CA SER A 66 16.19 -5.24 -5.81
C SER A 66 14.87 -5.89 -5.36
N LEU A 67 14.85 -7.21 -5.25
CA LEU A 67 13.70 -7.97 -4.79
C LEU A 67 13.37 -7.66 -3.32
N GLN A 68 14.39 -7.61 -2.45
CA GLN A 68 14.23 -7.27 -1.04
C GLN A 68 13.67 -5.84 -0.88
N ASN A 69 14.20 -4.88 -1.64
CA ASN A 69 13.68 -3.51 -1.65
C ASN A 69 12.23 -3.46 -2.14
N THR A 70 11.91 -4.21 -3.20
CA THR A 70 10.55 -4.28 -3.75
C THR A 70 9.58 -4.88 -2.73
N LEU A 71 9.99 -5.93 -2.01
CA LEU A 71 9.20 -6.56 -0.97
C LEU A 71 8.93 -5.59 0.20
N LEU A 72 9.94 -4.83 0.61
CA LEU A 72 9.80 -3.83 1.67
C LEU A 72 8.81 -2.72 1.26
N VAL A 73 8.93 -2.20 0.03
CA VAL A 73 8.01 -1.19 -0.51
C VAL A 73 6.60 -1.75 -0.63
N ALA A 74 6.44 -2.99 -1.09
CA ALA A 74 5.13 -3.65 -1.17
C ALA A 74 4.50 -3.81 0.21
N GLN A 75 5.28 -4.19 1.23
CA GLN A 75 4.81 -4.30 2.61
C GLN A 75 4.38 -2.94 3.17
N GLN A 76 5.21 -1.91 3.01
CA GLN A 76 4.89 -0.54 3.45
C GLN A 76 3.62 -0.02 2.77
N THR A 77 3.52 -0.21 1.45
CA THR A 77 2.34 0.16 0.67
C THR A 77 1.08 -0.57 1.16
N GLY A 78 1.20 -1.87 1.49
CA GLY A 78 0.10 -2.65 2.04
C GLY A 78 -0.38 -2.13 3.39
N GLU A 79 0.54 -1.81 4.30
CA GLU A 79 0.21 -1.20 5.60
C GLU A 79 -0.40 0.19 5.44
N ASP A 80 0.11 1.02 4.53
CA ASP A 80 -0.43 2.35 4.25
C ASP A 80 -1.84 2.27 3.66
N ILE A 81 -2.09 1.36 2.72
CA ILE A 81 -3.44 1.13 2.17
C ILE A 81 -4.40 0.72 3.30
N LYS A 82 -3.98 -0.21 4.15
CA LYS A 82 -4.77 -0.70 5.28
C LYS A 82 -5.10 0.43 6.26
N LYS A 83 -4.10 1.22 6.65
CA LYS A 83 -4.27 2.39 7.53
C LYS A 83 -5.24 3.41 6.94
N ASN A 84 -5.04 3.80 5.68
CA ASN A 84 -5.92 4.74 4.99
C ASN A 84 -7.36 4.21 4.86
N ALA A 85 -7.53 2.91 4.64
CA ALA A 85 -8.85 2.29 4.57
C ALA A 85 -9.57 2.37 5.93
N TYR A 86 -8.88 2.11 7.05
CA TYR A 86 -9.45 2.24 8.39
C TYR A 86 -9.82 3.69 8.72
N GLU A 87 -8.93 4.65 8.43
CA GLU A 87 -9.21 6.08 8.65
C GLU A 87 -10.42 6.55 7.83
N LYS A 88 -10.52 6.13 6.55
CA LYS A 88 -11.69 6.43 5.72
C LYS A 88 -12.96 5.80 6.26
N ALA A 89 -12.91 4.54 6.70
CA ALA A 89 -14.06 3.86 7.26
C ALA A 89 -14.58 4.57 8.52
N ASP A 90 -13.66 4.94 9.42
CA ASP A 90 -13.99 5.68 10.64
C ASP A 90 -14.59 7.07 10.33
N ASN A 91 -14.04 7.79 9.35
CA ASN A 91 -14.60 9.05 8.89
C ASN A 91 -16.03 8.89 8.31
N VAL A 92 -16.26 7.85 7.51
CA VAL A 92 -17.60 7.55 6.95
C VAL A 92 -18.60 7.26 8.06
N ILE A 93 -18.21 6.47 9.08
CA ILE A 93 -19.06 6.17 10.24
C ILE A 93 -19.38 7.46 10.99
N ARG A 94 -18.37 8.27 11.32
CA ARG A 94 -18.57 9.54 12.03
C ARG A 94 -19.47 10.51 11.25
N GLU A 95 -19.30 10.63 9.95
CA GLU A 95 -20.17 11.45 9.12
C GLU A 95 -21.61 10.93 9.09
N ALA A 96 -21.80 9.61 9.02
CA ALA A 96 -23.12 9.00 9.06
C ALA A 96 -23.82 9.26 10.40
N GLU A 97 -23.10 9.15 11.52
CA GLU A 97 -23.61 9.47 12.86
C GLU A 97 -24.03 10.94 12.97
N ILE A 98 -23.19 11.88 12.51
CA ILE A 98 -23.53 13.31 12.52
C ILE A 98 -24.77 13.59 11.67
N ARG A 99 -24.87 13.00 10.48
CA ARG A 99 -26.05 13.15 9.61
C ARG A 99 -27.30 12.55 10.23
N ALA A 100 -27.20 11.37 10.84
CA ALA A 100 -28.31 10.74 11.54
C ALA A 100 -28.80 11.58 12.72
N GLN A 101 -27.88 12.10 13.54
CA GLN A 101 -28.23 12.96 14.66
C GLN A 101 -28.90 14.26 14.19
N LYS A 102 -28.40 14.85 13.10
CA LYS A 102 -29.03 16.02 12.49
C LYS A 102 -30.44 15.71 12.00
N LEU A 103 -30.63 14.60 11.29
CA LEU A 103 -31.94 14.18 10.79
C LEU A 103 -32.95 13.98 11.93
N ILE A 104 -32.54 13.35 13.03
CA ILE A 104 -33.38 13.17 14.21
C ILE A 104 -33.76 14.52 14.83
N ASN A 105 -32.81 15.45 14.95
CA ASN A 105 -33.08 16.78 15.48
C ASN A 105 -34.05 17.56 14.59
N ASP A 106 -33.85 17.55 13.27
CA ASP A 106 -34.72 18.23 12.30
C ASP A 106 -36.14 17.63 12.36
N ALA A 107 -36.26 16.29 12.42
CA ALA A 107 -37.55 15.62 12.56
C ALA A 107 -38.26 15.98 13.88
N ASN A 108 -37.52 16.05 15.00
CA ASN A 108 -38.09 16.46 16.28
C ASN A 108 -38.59 17.91 16.25
N GLN A 109 -37.86 18.82 15.60
CA GLN A 109 -38.29 20.21 15.42
C GLN A 109 -39.58 20.30 14.60
N GLU A 110 -39.68 19.55 13.50
CA GLU A 110 -40.91 19.49 12.70
C GLU A 110 -42.09 18.92 13.51
N VAL A 111 -41.87 17.88 14.31
CA VAL A 111 -42.91 17.34 15.20
C VAL A 111 -43.41 18.39 16.19
N VAL A 112 -42.50 19.17 16.80
CA VAL A 112 -42.88 20.25 17.72
C VAL A 112 -43.70 21.33 17.00
N LYS A 113 -43.28 21.72 15.80
CA LYS A 113 -43.98 22.69 14.97
C LYS A 113 -45.40 22.22 14.60
N ILE A 114 -45.54 20.99 14.12
CA ILE A 114 -46.83 20.39 13.77
C ILE A 114 -47.75 20.34 15.00
N LYS A 115 -47.23 19.97 16.17
CA LYS A 115 -48.03 19.98 17.42
C LYS A 115 -48.53 21.38 17.77
N PHE A 116 -47.69 22.39 17.61
CA PHE A 116 -48.08 23.78 17.84
C PHE A 116 -49.17 24.24 16.87
N GLU A 117 -49.01 23.97 15.58
CA GLU A 117 -50.00 24.28 14.53
C GLU A 117 -51.33 23.55 14.75
N TYR A 118 -51.28 22.31 15.21
CA TYR A 118 -52.45 21.52 15.57
C TYR A 118 -53.22 22.13 16.75
N GLU A 119 -52.53 22.48 17.83
CA GLU A 119 -53.16 23.12 19.00
C GLU A 119 -53.75 24.49 18.66
N ASP A 120 -53.07 25.29 17.83
CA ASP A 120 -53.59 26.57 17.35
C ASP A 120 -54.86 26.39 16.50
N SER A 121 -54.84 25.42 15.57
CA SER A 121 -56.01 25.09 14.73
C SER A 121 -57.19 24.61 15.57
N LYS A 122 -56.94 23.80 16.61
CA LYS A 122 -57.95 23.34 17.55
C LYS A 122 -58.56 24.50 18.34
N LYS A 123 -57.77 25.46 18.79
CA LYS A 123 -58.27 26.69 19.45
C LYS A 123 -59.13 27.51 18.50
N LYS A 124 -58.69 27.73 17.26
CA LYS A 124 -59.46 28.43 16.23
C LYS A 124 -60.82 27.76 15.98
N LEU A 125 -60.84 26.44 15.88
CA LEU A 125 -62.07 25.67 15.74
C LEU A 125 -63.02 25.85 16.94
N HIS A 126 -62.48 25.81 18.16
CA HIS A 126 -63.28 26.03 19.36
C HIS A 126 -63.90 27.42 19.39
N VAL A 127 -63.11 28.47 19.11
CA VAL A 127 -63.60 29.85 19.03
C VAL A 127 -64.66 30.00 17.93
N PHE A 128 -64.45 29.39 16.77
CA PHE A 128 -65.44 29.39 15.69
C PHE A 128 -66.76 28.74 16.13
N LYS A 129 -66.70 27.57 16.77
CA LYS A 129 -67.87 26.87 17.30
C LYS A 129 -68.66 27.76 18.26
N SER A 130 -67.99 28.38 19.24
CA SER A 130 -68.65 29.28 20.20
C SER A 130 -69.29 30.49 19.54
N LYS A 131 -68.65 31.06 18.51
CA LYS A 131 -69.25 32.17 17.73
C LYS A 131 -70.51 31.72 16.97
N CYS A 132 -70.49 30.54 16.36
CA CYS A 132 -71.67 29.99 15.69
C CYS A 132 -72.81 29.71 16.67
N GLU A 133 -72.53 29.12 17.83
CA GLU A 133 -73.53 28.87 18.88
C GLU A 133 -74.16 30.19 19.37
N MET A 134 -73.34 31.20 19.65
CA MET A 134 -73.80 32.53 20.07
C MET A 134 -74.66 33.20 18.99
N LEU A 135 -74.26 33.10 17.71
CA LEU A 135 -75.04 33.64 16.60
C LEU A 135 -76.40 32.94 16.51
N LEU A 136 -76.45 31.61 16.57
CA LEU A 136 -77.69 30.85 16.52
C LEU A 136 -78.62 31.17 17.70
N MET A 137 -78.06 31.30 18.92
CA MET A 137 -78.82 31.71 20.10
C MET A 137 -79.43 33.10 19.91
N SER A 138 -78.64 34.07 19.43
CA SER A 138 -79.12 35.43 19.14
C SER A 138 -80.24 35.44 18.09
N GLN A 139 -80.12 34.66 17.02
CA GLN A 139 -81.18 34.56 16.00
C GLN A 139 -82.45 33.91 16.54
N LEU A 140 -82.32 32.89 17.40
CA LEU A 140 -83.45 32.27 18.08
C LEU A 140 -84.16 33.24 19.02
N GLU A 141 -83.41 34.06 19.75
CA GLU A 141 -83.96 35.05 20.68
C GLU A 141 -84.72 36.15 19.94
N LEU A 142 -84.19 36.64 18.81
CA LEU A 142 -84.90 37.56 17.92
C LEU A 142 -86.21 36.97 17.40
N LEU A 143 -86.21 35.70 16.97
CA LEU A 143 -87.43 35.04 16.51
C LEU A 143 -88.47 34.94 17.62
N LYS A 144 -88.07 34.60 18.85
CA LYS A 144 -89.00 34.57 19.99
C LYS A 144 -89.64 35.93 20.25
N GLN A 145 -88.87 37.01 20.19
CA GLN A 145 -89.40 38.37 20.37
C GLN A 145 -90.45 38.73 19.31
N ILE A 146 -90.24 38.33 18.05
CA ILE A 146 -91.21 38.56 16.97
C ILE A 146 -92.53 37.84 17.26
N PHE A 147 -92.48 36.60 17.76
CA PHE A 147 -93.68 35.83 18.06
C PHE A 147 -94.36 36.19 19.39
N GLU A 148 -93.66 36.84 20.33
CA GLU A 148 -94.25 37.39 21.56
C GLU A 148 -94.97 38.74 21.34
N GLU A 149 -94.68 39.47 20.25
CA GLU A 149 -95.38 40.70 19.89
C GLU A 149 -96.69 40.46 19.09
N GLU A 150 -96.96 39.22 18.65
CA GLU A 150 -98.16 38.85 17.88
C GLU A 150 -99.31 38.25 18.72
N GLU A 151 -99.16 38.07 20.04
CA GLU A 151 -100.22 37.74 21.02
C GLU A 151 -100.72 38.97 21.79
#